data_AF-A0A822H809-F1
#
_entry.id   AF-A0A822H809-F1
#
_cell.length_a   1.000
_cell.length_b   1.000
_cell.length_c   1.000
_cell.angle_alpha   90.00
_cell.angle_beta   90.00
_cell.angle_gamma   90.00
#
_symmetry.space_group_name_H-M   'P 1'
#
loop_
_entity.id
_entity.type
_entity.pdbx_description
1 polymer ?
#
loop_
_entity_poly.entity_id
_entity_poly.type
_entity_poly.pdbx_seq_one_letter_code
_entity_poly.pdbx_strand_id
1 'polypeptide(L)'
;MLSALRWVNKNIRDYGGNPKNVLLFGESSRANAVVDMGALKGSVNLYQHIISESGGAGHYIYYSNVSDAIQISNKVVQNMNCTRENNAQSLACLRNSSIKDLIMAFGR
;
A
#
# COMPACT_ATOMS: atom_id res chain seq x y z
N MET A 1 -5.82 1.72 -2.27
CA MET A 1 -7.02 2.29 -1.61
C MET A 1 -7.50 3.59 -2.26
N LEU A 2 -6.66 4.61 -2.46
CA LEU A 2 -7.07 5.88 -3.06
C LEU A 2 -7.92 5.76 -4.34
N SER A 3 -7.50 4.97 -5.32
CA SER A 3 -8.27 4.81 -6.57
C SER A 3 -9.64 4.18 -6.35
N ALA A 4 -9.76 3.22 -5.43
CA ALA A 4 -11.05 2.62 -5.07
C ALA A 4 -11.96 3.65 -4.38
N LEU A 5 -11.42 4.48 -3.48
CA LEU A 5 -12.23 5.51 -2.82
C LEU A 5 -12.65 6.63 -3.76
N ARG A 6 -11.81 7.01 -4.72
CA ARG A 6 -12.22 7.90 -5.82
C ARG A 6 -13.37 7.30 -6.62
N TRP A 7 -13.32 6.00 -6.89
CA TRP A 7 -14.41 5.30 -7.56
C TRP A 7 -15.68 5.30 -6.71
N VAL A 8 -15.61 4.97 -5.42
CA VAL A 8 -16.77 5.02 -4.50
C VAL A 8 -17.35 6.42 -4.48
N ASN A 9 -16.53 7.45 -4.27
CA ASN A 9 -17.00 8.84 -4.21
C ASN A 9 -17.70 9.28 -5.51
N LYS A 10 -17.21 8.81 -6.66
CA LYS A 10 -17.79 9.12 -7.97
C LYS A 10 -19.09 8.36 -8.24
N ASN A 11 -19.19 7.09 -7.86
CA ASN A 11 -20.23 6.19 -8.38
C ASN A 11 -21.23 5.70 -7.34
N ILE A 12 -20.95 5.78 -6.03
CA ILE A 12 -21.78 5.09 -5.02
C ILE A 12 -23.22 5.62 -4.93
N ARG A 13 -23.48 6.85 -5.43
CA ARG A 13 -24.84 7.40 -5.54
C ARG A 13 -25.74 6.55 -6.42
N ASP A 14 -25.21 5.98 -7.49
CA ASP A 14 -25.96 5.13 -8.42
C ASP A 14 -26.40 3.80 -7.77
N TYR A 15 -25.78 3.45 -6.64
CA TYR A 15 -26.08 2.27 -5.83
C TYR A 15 -26.84 2.63 -4.54
N GLY A 16 -27.37 3.86 -4.43
CA GLY A 16 -28.12 4.33 -3.26
C GLY A 16 -27.26 4.72 -2.05
N GLY A 17 -25.93 4.74 -2.17
CA GLY A 17 -25.04 5.17 -1.10
C GLY A 17 -24.78 6.68 -1.09
N ASN A 18 -24.32 7.18 0.06
CA ASN A 18 -23.96 8.58 0.23
C ASN A 18 -22.43 8.78 0.20
N PRO A 19 -21.84 9.40 -0.84
CA PRO A 19 -20.40 9.63 -0.91
C PRO A 19 -19.88 10.64 0.13
N LYS A 20 -20.78 11.36 0.83
CA LYS A 20 -20.48 12.22 1.98
C LYS A 20 -20.64 11.50 3.32
N ASN A 21 -20.92 10.20 3.33
CA ASN A 21 -20.99 9.37 4.54
C ASN A 21 -20.33 8.01 4.29
N VAL A 22 -19.03 8.03 4.05
CA VAL A 22 -18.20 6.84 3.80
C VAL A 22 -17.35 6.56 5.04
N LEU A 23 -17.45 5.33 5.54
CA LEU A 23 -16.62 4.80 6.62
C LEU A 23 -15.58 3.84 6.05
N LEU A 24 -14.33 4.00 6.45
CA LEU A 24 -13.27 3.03 6.18
C LEU A 24 -13.12 2.09 7.37
N PHE A 25 -13.18 0.80 7.11
CA PHE A 25 -12.92 -0.23 8.11
C PHE A 25 -11.66 -1.01 7.73
N GLY A 26 -10.81 -1.33 8.70
CA GLY A 26 -9.63 -2.15 8.48
C GLY A 26 -9.20 -2.91 9.73
N GLU A 27 -8.74 -4.15 9.54
CA GLU A 27 -8.22 -5.06 10.56
C GLU A 27 -6.75 -5.42 10.27
N SER A 28 -5.92 -5.59 11.30
CA SER A 28 -4.50 -5.99 11.19
C SER A 28 -3.72 -5.07 10.24
N SER A 29 -3.10 -5.61 9.20
CA SER A 29 -2.42 -4.82 8.16
C SER A 29 -3.33 -3.79 7.47
N ARG A 30 -4.65 -4.01 7.45
CA ARG A 30 -5.62 -3.04 6.89
C ARG A 30 -6.00 -1.95 7.88
N ALA A 31 -5.91 -2.20 9.18
CA ALA A 31 -6.04 -1.14 10.20
C ALA A 31 -4.96 -0.06 9.98
N ASN A 32 -3.71 -0.47 9.75
CA ASN A 32 -2.63 0.46 9.39
C ASN A 32 -2.97 1.24 8.11
N ALA A 33 -3.44 0.53 7.06
CA ALA A 33 -3.73 1.15 5.78
C ALA A 33 -4.87 2.17 5.83
N VAL A 34 -5.94 1.95 6.62
CA VAL A 34 -7.04 2.93 6.78
C VAL A 34 -6.62 4.13 7.60
N VAL A 35 -5.72 3.96 8.57
CA VAL A 35 -5.15 5.06 9.34
C VAL A 35 -4.20 5.90 8.48
N ASP A 36 -3.34 5.27 7.66
CA ASP A 36 -2.43 5.97 6.74
C ASP A 36 -3.18 6.88 5.76
N MET A 37 -4.43 6.55 5.42
CA MET A 37 -5.26 7.44 4.59
C MET A 37 -5.41 8.83 5.21
N GLY A 38 -5.42 8.96 6.54
CA GLY A 38 -5.48 10.25 7.24
C GLY A 38 -4.29 11.16 6.98
N ALA A 39 -3.12 10.59 6.65
CA ALA A 39 -1.91 11.36 6.34
C ALA A 39 -1.78 11.73 4.85
N LEU A 40 -2.57 11.11 3.97
CA LEU A 40 -2.44 11.30 2.52
C LEU A 40 -3.22 12.53 2.05
N LYS A 41 -2.51 13.54 1.51
CA LYS A 41 -3.17 14.70 0.87
C LYS A 41 -4.21 14.32 -0.18
N GLY A 42 -3.98 13.22 -0.91
CA GLY A 42 -4.89 12.74 -1.95
C GLY A 42 -6.16 12.03 -1.44
N SER A 43 -6.32 11.83 -0.14
CA SER A 43 -7.48 11.19 0.47
C SER A 43 -8.55 12.17 0.97
N VAL A 44 -8.21 13.46 1.00
CA VAL A 44 -9.08 14.52 1.53
C VAL A 44 -10.45 14.45 0.85
N ASN A 45 -11.50 14.50 1.67
CA ASN A 45 -12.92 14.41 1.27
C ASN A 45 -13.35 13.09 0.61
N LEU A 46 -12.54 12.03 0.67
CA LEU A 46 -12.94 10.71 0.14
C LEU A 46 -13.62 9.80 1.17
N TYR A 47 -13.55 10.12 2.46
CA TYR A 47 -14.22 9.41 3.55
C TYR A 47 -14.44 10.34 4.75
N GLN A 48 -15.28 9.93 5.70
CA GLN A 48 -15.67 10.71 6.88
C GLN A 48 -15.27 10.02 8.18
N HIS A 49 -15.26 8.70 8.20
CA HIS A 49 -15.04 7.91 9.42
C HIS A 49 -14.03 6.79 9.18
N ILE A 50 -13.32 6.40 10.23
CA ILE A 50 -12.40 5.25 10.23
C ILE A 50 -12.71 4.37 11.44
N ILE A 51 -12.73 3.06 11.24
CA ILE A 51 -12.60 2.03 12.27
C ILE A 51 -11.31 1.24 11.99
N SER A 52 -10.47 1.10 13.01
CA SER A 52 -9.17 0.44 12.96
C SER A 52 -9.11 -0.62 14.07
N GLU A 53 -9.02 -1.89 13.69
CA GLU A 53 -9.00 -3.03 14.61
C GLU A 53 -7.67 -3.78 14.54
N SER A 54 -7.10 -4.16 15.70
CA SER A 54 -5.88 -4.97 15.77
C SER A 54 -4.67 -4.40 14.98
N GLY A 55 -4.61 -3.08 14.85
CA GLY A 55 -3.56 -2.30 14.17
C GLY A 55 -3.80 -0.79 14.36
N GLY A 56 -2.92 0.06 13.83
CA GLY A 56 -3.06 1.50 14.01
C GLY A 56 -1.87 2.35 13.58
N ALA A 57 -1.94 3.66 13.88
CA ALA A 57 -0.87 4.61 13.59
C ALA A 57 0.44 4.17 14.25
N GLY A 58 1.54 4.24 13.50
CA GLY A 58 2.87 3.91 14.04
C GLY A 58 3.16 2.42 14.20
N HIS A 59 2.24 1.53 13.82
CA HIS A 59 2.48 0.08 13.84
C HIS A 59 3.24 -0.37 12.57
N TYR A 60 4.53 -0.03 12.52
CA TYR A 60 5.41 -0.34 11.40
C TYR A 60 6.04 -1.73 11.54
N ILE A 61 5.39 -2.74 10.96
CA ILE A 61 5.81 -4.14 11.10
C ILE A 61 7.08 -4.47 10.28
N TYR A 62 7.35 -3.70 9.22
CA TYR A 62 8.41 -4.02 8.24
C TYR A 62 9.56 -3.01 8.21
N TYR A 63 9.30 -1.72 8.31
CA TYR A 63 10.32 -0.66 8.29
C TYR A 63 9.76 0.64 8.90
N SER A 64 10.59 1.40 9.61
CA SER A 64 10.17 2.64 10.27
C SER A 64 10.62 3.91 9.54
N ASN A 65 11.48 3.78 8.53
CA ASN A 65 11.99 4.89 7.74
C ASN A 65 12.34 4.46 6.30
N VAL A 66 12.65 5.44 5.46
CA VAL A 66 12.97 5.23 4.03
C VAL A 66 14.26 4.43 3.83
N SER A 67 15.26 4.63 4.69
CA SER A 67 16.54 3.90 4.59
C SER A 67 16.33 2.40 4.80
N ASP A 68 15.58 2.01 5.85
CA ASP A 68 15.25 0.62 6.14
C ASP A 68 14.45 -0.01 4.99
N ALA A 69 13.48 0.72 4.44
CA ALA A 69 12.69 0.27 3.28
C ALA A 69 13.57 0.01 2.05
N ILE A 70 14.55 0.88 1.79
CA ILE A 70 15.52 0.71 0.69
C ILE A 70 16.38 -0.53 0.93
N GLN A 71 16.83 -0.77 2.17
CA GLN A 71 17.63 -1.96 2.49
C GLN A 71 16.85 -3.26 2.25
N ILE A 72 15.58 -3.31 2.64
CA ILE A 72 14.71 -4.47 2.37
C ILE A 72 14.52 -4.67 0.87
N SER A 73 14.24 -3.59 0.13
CA SER A 73 14.11 -3.62 -1.33
C SER A 73 15.38 -4.16 -2.01
N ASN A 74 16.55 -3.72 -1.56
CA ASN A 74 17.83 -4.17 -2.11
C ASN A 74 18.07 -5.67 -1.91
N LYS A 75 17.62 -6.26 -0.79
CA LYS A 75 17.70 -7.72 -0.60
C LYS A 75 16.85 -8.47 -1.63
N VAL A 76 15.65 -7.99 -1.93
CA VAL A 76 14.79 -8.58 -2.97
C VAL A 76 15.45 -8.47 -4.33
N VAL A 77 16.00 -7.30 -4.67
CA VAL A 77 16.74 -7.08 -5.93
C VAL A 77 17.91 -8.06 -6.07
N GLN A 78 18.66 -8.28 -4.99
CA GLN A 78 19.78 -9.23 -4.94
C GLN A 78 19.30 -10.68 -5.11
N ASN A 79 18.28 -11.10 -4.35
CA ASN A 79 17.71 -12.45 -4.44
C ASN A 79 17.15 -12.78 -5.83
N MET A 80 16.67 -11.75 -6.54
CA MET A 80 16.15 -11.87 -7.91
C MET A 80 17.23 -11.78 -8.99
N ASN A 81 18.52 -11.65 -8.62
CA ASN A 81 19.62 -11.35 -9.55
C ASN A 81 19.33 -10.13 -10.45
N CYS A 82 18.61 -9.15 -9.91
CA CYS A 82 18.19 -7.93 -10.60
C CYS A 82 19.06 -6.71 -10.27
N THR A 83 20.24 -6.88 -9.68
CA THR A 83 21.20 -5.79 -9.50
C THR A 83 21.69 -5.28 -10.86
N ARG A 84 21.46 -4.00 -11.16
CA ARG A 84 21.84 -3.33 -12.43
C ARG A 84 22.53 -2.00 -12.14
N GLU A 85 22.99 -1.32 -13.19
CA GLU A 85 23.72 -0.05 -13.08
C GLU A 85 22.87 1.06 -12.44
N ASN A 86 21.55 1.01 -12.62
CA ASN A 86 20.63 1.97 -12.03
C ASN A 86 19.26 1.36 -11.65
N ASN A 87 18.51 2.11 -10.84
CA ASN A 87 17.20 1.68 -10.32
C ASN A 87 16.18 1.43 -11.42
N ALA A 88 16.23 2.13 -12.56
CA ALA A 88 15.28 1.93 -13.65
C ALA A 88 15.48 0.57 -14.34
N GLN A 89 16.74 0.18 -14.55
CA GLN A 89 17.09 -1.15 -15.08
C GLN A 89 16.75 -2.26 -14.08
N SER A 90 17.04 -2.08 -12.78
CA SER A 90 16.67 -3.05 -11.74
C SER A 90 15.16 -3.23 -11.66
N LEU A 91 14.39 -2.14 -11.76
CA LEU A 91 12.92 -2.18 -11.78
C LEU A 91 12.38 -2.88 -13.04
N ALA A 92 12.98 -2.64 -14.21
CA ALA A 92 12.60 -3.32 -15.44
C ALA A 92 12.83 -4.84 -15.33
N CYS A 93 13.95 -5.26 -14.72
CA CYS A 93 14.23 -6.67 -14.42
C CYS A 93 13.13 -7.28 -13.54
N LEU A 94 12.82 -6.64 -12.40
CA LEU A 94 11.78 -7.14 -11.48
C LEU A 94 10.39 -7.24 -12.15
N ARG A 95 10.04 -6.29 -13.01
CA ARG A 95 8.76 -6.30 -13.75
C ARG A 95 8.66 -7.42 -14.79
N ASN A 96 9.81 -7.88 -15.30
CA ASN A 96 9.87 -8.98 -16.26
C ASN A 96 9.98 -10.35 -15.59
N SER A 97 10.23 -10.40 -14.28
CA SER A 97 10.31 -11.64 -13.51
C SER A 97 8.94 -12.26 -13.26
N SER A 98 8.91 -13.57 -13.00
CA SER A 98 7.67 -14.24 -12.65
C SER A 98 7.18 -13.82 -11.26
N ILE A 99 5.86 -13.80 -11.07
CA ILE A 99 5.24 -13.52 -9.77
C ILE A 99 5.71 -14.54 -8.72
N LYS A 100 5.90 -15.80 -9.12
CA LYS A 100 6.37 -16.87 -8.24
C LYS A 100 7.75 -16.54 -7.67
N ASP A 101 8.68 -16.14 -8.53
CA ASP A 101 10.04 -15.80 -8.13
C ASP A 101 10.06 -14.57 -7.23
N LEU A 102 9.25 -13.55 -7.55
CA LEU A 102 9.11 -12.35 -6.71
C LEU A 102 8.60 -12.68 -5.31
N ILE A 103 7.64 -13.60 -5.18
CA ILE A 103 7.13 -14.04 -3.87
C ILE A 103 8.22 -14.77 -3.10
N MET A 104 8.93 -15.71 -3.73
CA MET A 104 10.01 -16.46 -3.08
C MET A 104 11.16 -15.55 -2.64
N ALA A 105 11.54 -14.57 -3.46
CA ALA A 105 12.63 -13.64 -3.16
C ALA A 105 12.33 -12.68 -1.99
N PHE A 106 11.05 -12.40 -1.72
CA PHE A 106 10.64 -11.57 -0.58
C PHE A 106 10.76 -12.31 0.77
N GLY A 107 10.84 -13.63 0.77
CA GLY A 107 10.97 -14.43 1.99
C GLY A 107 9.62 -14.70 2.66
N ARG A 108 8.82 -15.56 2.04
CA ARG A 108 7.83 -16.40 2.72
C ARG A 108 7.87 -17.81 2.17
#